data_AF-A0A8S9ZMY4-F1
#
_entry.id   AF-A0A8S9ZMY4-F1
#
_cell.length_a   1.000
_cell.length_b   1.000
_cell.length_c   1.000
_cell.angle_alpha   90.00
_cell.angle_beta   90.00
_cell.angle_gamma   90.00
#
_symmetry.space_group_name_H-M   'P 1'
#
loop_
_entity.id
_entity.type
_entity.pdbx_description
1 polymer ?
#
loop_
_entity_poly.entity_id
_entity_poly.type
_entity_poly.pdbx_seq_one_letter_code
_entity_poly.pdbx_strand_id
1 'polypeptide(L)'
;MSSTLTKSKIELSVHQIEPAIVVCEKLSHDSKQLKIIQLKGLSEHSNSNAVARFVQDQCQSLIPLDKLPELEQLIASIILRERSSEIKVSSFGSADIEKLDDYLELLYEEGESKLRGVSLILQLFYELPASSLPKIVENEPLMSALVRIMKEDARRNFDLAIQVGQAFYRLSQFEPFLTVLSRWKIGLLCLQLVEQELKRSEVWRKKVQELTDSNSRRNWESALIKQDLLITVCLQILLNISEDLRSENKMQRKGLLLLLFNALEHSSSSQLFSVLSHFMENQKIIMIKI
;
A
#
# COMPACT_ATOMS: atom_id res chain seq x y z
N MET A 1 -40.24 -25.03 32.50
CA MET A 1 -39.04 -24.44 33.11
C MET A 1 -38.11 -24.08 31.97
N SER A 2 -38.08 -22.80 31.63
CA SER A 2 -37.39 -22.25 30.46
C SER A 2 -35.89 -22.26 30.67
N SER A 3 -35.15 -22.97 29.82
CA SER A 3 -33.69 -22.87 29.73
C SER A 3 -33.33 -21.58 29.02
N THR A 4 -32.90 -20.59 29.79
CA THR A 4 -32.24 -19.38 29.31
C THR A 4 -30.91 -19.78 28.67
N LEU A 5 -30.91 -20.01 27.35
CA LEU A 5 -29.67 -20.04 26.57
C LEU A 5 -29.03 -18.65 26.68
N THR A 6 -27.95 -18.58 27.44
CA THR A 6 -26.98 -17.48 27.37
C THR A 6 -26.55 -17.30 25.92
N LYS A 7 -27.09 -16.27 25.24
CA LYS A 7 -26.61 -15.85 23.91
C LYS A 7 -25.11 -15.55 24.03
N SER A 8 -24.27 -16.38 23.39
CA SER A 8 -22.86 -16.07 23.25
C SER A 8 -22.74 -14.74 22.50
N LYS A 9 -21.94 -13.80 23.03
CA LYS A 9 -21.75 -12.49 22.41
C LYS A 9 -20.72 -12.66 21.31
N ILE A 10 -21.20 -12.71 20.06
CA ILE A 10 -20.37 -12.81 18.86
C ILE A 10 -19.98 -11.41 18.39
N GLU A 11 -18.68 -11.18 18.25
CA GLU A 11 -18.07 -9.95 17.72
C GLU A 11 -17.40 -10.26 16.37
N LEU A 12 -17.71 -9.48 15.34
CA LEU A 12 -17.11 -9.61 14.01
C LEU A 12 -16.05 -8.53 13.82
N SER A 13 -14.95 -8.88 13.17
CA SER A 13 -13.92 -7.89 12.78
C SER A 13 -13.25 -8.32 11.48
N VAL A 14 -12.64 -7.35 10.78
CA VAL A 14 -11.82 -7.64 9.61
C VAL A 14 -10.46 -8.13 10.05
N HIS A 15 -9.97 -9.19 9.40
CA HIS A 15 -8.60 -9.64 9.56
C HIS A 15 -7.64 -8.54 9.06
N GLN A 16 -6.65 -8.18 9.87
CA GLN A 16 -5.77 -7.02 9.63
C GLN A 16 -4.90 -7.16 8.36
N ILE A 17 -4.92 -8.32 7.70
CA ILE A 17 -3.97 -8.71 6.64
C ILE A 17 -4.71 -9.31 5.46
N GLU A 18 -5.19 -10.54 5.60
CA GLU A 18 -5.94 -11.25 4.57
C GLU A 18 -7.37 -10.71 4.39
N PRO A 19 -7.97 -10.85 3.20
CA PRO A 19 -9.40 -10.62 3.00
C PRO A 19 -10.19 -11.71 3.74
N ALA A 20 -10.35 -11.53 5.05
CA ALA A 20 -10.96 -12.51 5.92
C ALA A 20 -11.76 -11.84 7.04
N ILE A 21 -12.80 -12.53 7.49
CA ILE A 21 -13.62 -12.12 8.63
C ILE A 21 -13.21 -12.94 9.85
N VAL A 22 -12.89 -12.25 10.94
CA VAL A 22 -12.60 -12.85 12.24
C VAL A 22 -13.87 -12.82 13.08
N VAL A 23 -14.31 -14.02 13.48
CA VAL A 23 -15.44 -14.24 14.37
C VAL A 23 -14.90 -14.54 15.75
N CYS A 24 -15.19 -13.67 16.71
CA CYS A 24 -14.84 -13.86 18.11
C CYS A 24 -16.07 -14.24 18.92
N GLU A 25 -16.07 -15.44 19.49
CA GLU A 25 -17.13 -15.93 20.36
C GLU A 25 -16.64 -15.94 21.82
N LYS A 26 -17.32 -15.18 22.69
CA LYS A 26 -17.06 -15.18 24.14
C LYS A 26 -17.88 -16.28 24.80
N LEU A 27 -17.19 -17.33 25.27
CA LEU A 27 -17.80 -18.50 25.92
C LEU A 27 -17.90 -18.34 27.45
N SER A 28 -17.02 -17.53 28.07
CA SER A 28 -17.03 -17.17 29.51
C SER A 28 -16.14 -15.93 29.79
N HIS A 29 -16.00 -15.50 31.06
CA HIS A 29 -15.21 -14.30 31.45
C HIS A 29 -13.73 -14.34 31.01
N ASP A 30 -13.14 -15.51 30.77
CA ASP A 30 -11.71 -15.65 30.38
C ASP A 30 -11.44 -16.47 29.10
N SER A 31 -12.45 -17.12 28.50
CA SER A 31 -12.24 -17.98 27.32
C SER A 31 -12.91 -17.41 26.05
N LYS A 32 -12.09 -17.04 25.06
CA LYS A 32 -12.51 -16.58 23.72
C LYS A 32 -12.16 -17.63 22.66
N GLN A 33 -13.10 -17.92 21.77
CA GLN A 33 -12.85 -18.72 20.58
C GLN A 33 -12.77 -17.81 19.36
N LEU A 34 -11.70 -17.93 18.57
CA LEU A 34 -11.49 -17.16 17.34
C LEU A 34 -11.60 -18.11 16.14
N LYS A 35 -12.43 -17.73 15.16
CA LYS A 35 -12.54 -18.42 13.87
C LYS A 35 -12.30 -17.41 12.75
N ILE A 36 -11.55 -17.81 11.73
CA ILE A 36 -11.19 -16.97 10.59
C ILE A 36 -11.87 -17.53 9.35
N ILE A 37 -12.63 -16.69 8.65
CA ILE A 37 -13.31 -17.03 7.40
C ILE A 37 -12.58 -16.30 6.27
N GLN A 38 -11.81 -17.04 5.48
CA GLN A 38 -11.09 -16.49 4.32
C GLN A 38 -12.05 -16.25 3.16
N LEU A 39 -12.01 -15.05 2.59
CA LEU A 39 -12.77 -14.65 1.42
C LEU A 39 -11.85 -14.70 0.21
N LYS A 40 -11.83 -15.86 -0.48
CA LYS A 40 -11.00 -16.07 -1.67
C LYS A 40 -11.73 -15.55 -2.92
N GLY A 41 -11.00 -14.91 -3.82
CA GLY A 41 -11.53 -14.43 -5.11
C GLY A 41 -12.40 -13.17 -5.00
N LEU A 42 -12.19 -12.35 -3.97
CA LEU A 42 -12.72 -11.00 -3.95
C LEU A 42 -12.06 -10.14 -5.03
N SER A 43 -12.83 -9.20 -5.56
CA SER A 43 -12.39 -8.22 -6.56
C SER A 43 -13.01 -6.87 -6.24
N GLU A 44 -12.50 -5.80 -6.85
CA GLU A 44 -13.00 -4.43 -6.67
C GLU A 44 -14.45 -4.19 -7.15
N HIS A 45 -14.98 -5.11 -7.97
CA HIS A 45 -16.36 -5.11 -8.46
C HIS A 45 -17.27 -6.07 -7.69
N SER A 46 -16.74 -6.79 -6.70
CA SER A 46 -17.53 -7.73 -5.91
C SER A 46 -18.64 -7.00 -5.15
N ASN A 47 -19.88 -7.49 -5.29
CA ASN A 47 -21.03 -6.93 -4.59
C ASN A 47 -20.99 -7.35 -3.11
N SER A 48 -20.71 -6.41 -2.21
CA SER A 48 -20.58 -6.66 -0.76
C SER A 48 -21.82 -7.34 -0.16
N ASN A 49 -23.02 -6.99 -0.63
CA ASN A 49 -24.27 -7.59 -0.17
C ASN A 49 -24.38 -9.06 -0.58
N ALA A 50 -24.06 -9.37 -1.84
CA ALA A 50 -24.10 -10.74 -2.36
C ALA A 50 -23.07 -11.63 -1.65
N VAL A 51 -21.86 -11.11 -1.41
CA VAL A 51 -20.81 -11.83 -0.69
C VAL A 51 -21.20 -12.03 0.78
N ALA A 52 -21.75 -11.02 1.46
CA ALA A 52 -22.19 -11.14 2.84
C ALA A 52 -23.28 -12.21 3.02
N ARG A 53 -24.25 -12.26 2.10
CA ARG A 53 -25.29 -13.30 2.08
C ARG A 53 -24.71 -14.69 1.83
N PHE A 54 -23.79 -14.81 0.87
CA PHE A 54 -23.12 -16.08 0.58
C PHE A 54 -22.31 -16.59 1.78
N VAL A 55 -21.53 -15.71 2.43
CA VAL A 55 -20.75 -16.06 3.62
C VAL A 55 -21.66 -16.46 4.78
N GLN A 56 -22.75 -15.73 5.00
CA GLN A 56 -23.72 -16.05 6.05
C GLN A 56 -24.41 -17.40 5.78
N ASP A 57 -24.75 -17.70 4.52
CA ASP A 57 -25.37 -18.96 4.13
C ASP A 57 -24.43 -20.17 4.31
N GLN A 58 -23.14 -20.00 4.02
CA GLN A 58 -22.13 -21.05 4.23
C GLN A 58 -21.72 -21.19 5.71
N CYS A 59 -21.91 -20.14 6.52
CA CYS A 59 -21.45 -20.06 7.92
C CYS A 59 -22.60 -19.79 8.90
N GLN A 60 -23.80 -20.32 8.66
CA GLN A 60 -25.00 -20.05 9.48
C GLN A 60 -24.82 -20.39 10.97
N SER A 61 -23.97 -21.37 11.30
CA SER A 61 -23.66 -21.76 12.68
C SER A 61 -22.66 -20.84 13.38
N LEU A 62 -21.97 -19.96 12.64
CA LEU A 62 -20.95 -19.04 13.14
C LEU A 62 -21.38 -17.57 13.08
N ILE A 63 -22.19 -17.20 12.08
CA ILE A 63 -22.64 -15.83 11.86
C ILE A 63 -24.18 -15.83 11.81
N PRO A 64 -24.84 -15.38 12.88
CA PRO A 64 -26.30 -15.29 12.90
C PRO A 64 -26.83 -14.16 11.99
N LEU A 65 -28.07 -14.31 11.53
CA LEU A 65 -28.70 -13.42 10.53
C LEU A 65 -28.77 -11.95 10.96
N ASP A 66 -28.84 -11.66 12.26
CA ASP A 66 -28.85 -10.29 12.80
C ASP A 66 -27.51 -9.56 12.61
N LYS A 67 -26.42 -10.30 12.35
CA LYS A 67 -25.09 -9.76 12.05
C LYS A 67 -24.83 -9.53 10.57
N LEU A 68 -25.79 -9.85 9.68
CA LEU A 68 -25.63 -9.66 8.24
C LEU A 68 -25.30 -8.21 7.83
N PRO A 69 -25.92 -7.16 8.41
CA PRO A 69 -25.56 -5.78 8.08
C PRO A 69 -24.14 -5.40 8.51
N GLU A 70 -23.69 -5.90 9.66
CA GLU A 70 -22.33 -5.70 10.17
C GLU A 70 -21.31 -6.43 9.28
N LEU A 71 -21.62 -7.67 8.87
CA LEU A 71 -20.81 -8.45 7.93
C LEU A 71 -20.67 -7.75 6.57
N GLU A 72 -21.76 -7.22 6.03
CA GLU A 72 -21.74 -6.46 4.76
C GLU A 72 -20.83 -5.23 4.85
N GLN A 73 -20.88 -4.48 5.95
CA GLN A 73 -19.99 -3.33 6.16
C GLN A 73 -18.51 -3.74 6.26
N LEU A 74 -18.22 -4.85 6.95
CA LEU A 74 -16.85 -5.36 7.05
C LEU A 74 -16.32 -5.82 5.70
N ILE A 75 -17.13 -6.53 4.90
CA ILE A 75 -16.77 -6.94 3.54
C ILE A 75 -16.57 -5.73 2.63
N ALA A 76 -17.45 -4.73 2.71
CA ALA A 76 -17.29 -3.48 1.96
C ALA A 76 -15.98 -2.76 2.33
N SER A 77 -15.57 -2.79 3.61
CA SER A 77 -14.29 -2.23 4.06
C SER A 77 -13.07 -3.02 3.55
N ILE A 78 -13.18 -4.35 3.40
CA ILE A 78 -12.14 -5.20 2.79
C ILE A 78 -12.00 -4.87 1.30
N ILE A 79 -13.11 -4.77 0.58
CA ILE A 79 -13.11 -4.39 -0.85
C ILE A 79 -12.54 -2.97 -1.02
N LEU A 80 -12.87 -2.04 -0.12
CA LEU A 80 -12.30 -0.69 -0.11
C LEU A 80 -10.79 -0.67 0.21
N ARG A 81 -10.32 -1.62 1.02
CA ARG A 81 -8.89 -1.81 1.30
C ARG A 81 -8.16 -2.38 0.09
N GLU A 82 -8.74 -3.33 -0.64
CA GLU A 82 -8.16 -3.76 -1.92
C GLU A 82 -8.09 -2.60 -2.92
N ARG A 83 -9.13 -1.74 -2.97
CA ARG A 83 -9.10 -0.47 -3.71
C ARG A 83 -8.03 0.51 -3.22
N SER A 84 -7.56 0.42 -1.98
CA SER A 84 -6.50 1.32 -1.47
C SER A 84 -5.08 0.90 -1.92
N SER A 85 -4.93 -0.33 -2.39
CA SER A 85 -3.74 -0.81 -3.12
C SER A 85 -3.63 -0.17 -4.52
N GLU A 86 -4.73 0.35 -5.04
CA GLU A 86 -4.87 1.12 -6.29
C GLU A 86 -5.44 2.52 -5.97
N ILE A 87 -4.62 3.38 -5.37
CA ILE A 87 -5.04 4.70 -4.86
C ILE A 87 -5.80 5.51 -5.93
N LYS A 88 -7.02 5.93 -5.58
CA LYS A 88 -7.90 6.96 -6.19
C LYS A 88 -7.20 7.86 -7.22
N VAL A 89 -7.19 7.40 -8.47
CA VAL A 89 -6.81 8.22 -9.64
C VAL A 89 -7.97 9.16 -10.05
N SER A 90 -9.20 8.90 -9.58
CA SER A 90 -10.44 9.43 -10.17
C SER A 90 -10.98 10.76 -9.61
N SER A 91 -10.28 11.50 -8.75
CA SER A 91 -10.85 12.74 -8.17
C SER A 91 -10.67 14.01 -9.00
N PHE A 92 -9.84 14.01 -10.04
CA PHE A 92 -9.44 15.24 -10.75
C PHE A 92 -9.84 15.32 -12.23
N GLY A 93 -10.65 14.37 -12.72
CA GLY A 93 -11.12 14.28 -14.11
C GLY A 93 -10.51 13.10 -14.87
N SER A 94 -10.77 13.03 -16.18
CA SER A 94 -10.09 12.08 -17.08
C SER A 94 -8.81 12.72 -17.59
N ALA A 95 -7.68 12.03 -17.48
CA ALA A 95 -6.43 12.51 -18.04
C ALA A 95 -6.41 12.31 -19.57
N ASP A 96 -5.73 13.23 -20.25
CA ASP A 96 -5.56 13.22 -21.70
C ASP A 96 -4.09 13.49 -22.04
N ILE A 97 -3.51 12.65 -22.88
CA ILE A 97 -2.10 12.77 -23.27
C ILE A 97 -1.81 14.08 -24.02
N GLU A 98 -2.81 14.64 -24.70
CA GLU A 98 -2.65 15.92 -25.41
C GLU A 98 -2.44 17.11 -24.46
N LYS A 99 -2.76 16.95 -23.16
CA LYS A 99 -2.62 17.97 -22.12
C LYS A 99 -1.41 17.74 -21.22
N LEU A 100 -0.43 16.94 -21.67
CA LEU A 100 0.75 16.62 -20.86
C LEU A 100 1.53 17.87 -20.43
N ASP A 101 1.60 18.88 -21.30
CA ASP A 101 2.28 20.15 -21.00
C ASP A 101 1.55 20.92 -19.89
N ASP A 102 0.22 20.98 -19.92
CA ASP A 102 -0.58 21.57 -18.83
C ASP A 102 -0.32 20.86 -17.51
N TYR A 103 -0.22 19.52 -17.52
CA TYR A 103 0.05 18.75 -16.31
C TYR A 103 1.46 19.01 -15.79
N LEU A 104 2.44 19.16 -16.68
CA LEU A 104 3.81 19.51 -16.34
C LEU A 104 3.91 20.91 -15.72
N GLU A 105 3.15 21.89 -16.20
CA GLU A 105 3.11 23.22 -15.59
C GLU A 105 2.65 23.16 -14.13
N LEU A 106 1.64 22.34 -13.82
CA LEU A 106 1.16 22.13 -12.45
C LEU A 106 2.25 21.60 -11.50
N LEU A 107 3.27 20.88 -12.00
CA LEU A 107 4.38 20.36 -11.19
C LEU A 107 5.34 21.46 -10.71
N TYR A 108 5.28 22.66 -11.28
CA TYR A 108 6.02 23.84 -10.83
C TYR A 108 5.25 24.70 -9.83
N GLU A 109 3.94 24.48 -9.68
CA GLU A 109 3.13 25.09 -8.63
C GLU A 109 3.34 24.39 -7.28
N GLU A 110 2.72 24.89 -6.21
CA GLU A 110 2.79 24.29 -4.86
C GLU A 110 1.42 23.81 -4.38
N GLY A 111 1.42 22.92 -3.39
CA GLY A 111 0.18 22.45 -2.74
C GLY A 111 -0.69 21.55 -3.62
N GLU A 112 -1.99 21.85 -3.69
CA GLU A 112 -2.99 20.99 -4.34
C GLU A 112 -2.82 20.93 -5.86
N SER A 113 -2.39 22.02 -6.51
CA SER A 113 -2.11 22.03 -7.94
C SER A 113 -1.04 21.01 -8.32
N LYS A 114 0.07 20.98 -7.57
CA LYS A 114 1.16 20.00 -7.75
C LYS A 114 0.65 18.57 -7.61
N LEU A 115 -0.17 18.31 -6.58
CA LEU A 115 -0.78 17.00 -6.36
C LEU A 115 -1.72 16.59 -7.50
N ARG A 116 -2.50 17.54 -8.02
CA ARG A 116 -3.37 17.33 -9.17
C ARG A 116 -2.58 16.99 -10.42
N GLY A 117 -1.51 17.74 -10.72
CA GLY A 117 -0.64 17.46 -11.86
C GLY A 117 -0.08 16.05 -11.81
N VAL A 118 0.49 15.66 -10.66
CA VAL A 118 1.02 14.30 -10.44
C VAL A 118 -0.08 13.24 -10.58
N SER A 119 -1.29 13.48 -10.06
CA SER A 119 -2.42 12.54 -10.18
C SER A 119 -2.82 12.30 -11.64
N LEU A 120 -2.88 13.36 -12.46
CA LEU A 120 -3.22 13.27 -13.89
C LEU A 120 -2.12 12.55 -14.68
N ILE A 121 -0.85 12.81 -14.37
CA ILE A 121 0.27 12.07 -14.97
C ILE A 121 0.23 10.59 -14.59
N LEU A 122 -0.05 10.28 -13.32
CA LEU A 122 -0.20 8.91 -12.84
C LEU A 122 -1.33 8.19 -13.59
N GLN A 123 -2.45 8.86 -13.79
CA GLN A 123 -3.56 8.35 -14.58
C GLN A 123 -3.12 7.93 -15.98
N LEU A 124 -2.37 8.78 -16.68
CA LEU A 124 -1.85 8.44 -18.00
C LEU A 124 -0.97 7.19 -17.98
N PHE A 125 -0.13 7.00 -16.96
CA PHE A 125 0.72 5.80 -16.85
C PHE A 125 -0.07 4.49 -16.67
N TYR A 126 -1.26 4.55 -16.06
CA TYR A 126 -2.10 3.37 -15.82
C TYR A 126 -3.09 3.11 -16.94
N GLU A 127 -3.68 4.16 -17.51
CA GLU A 127 -4.74 4.05 -18.53
C GLU A 127 -4.20 3.85 -19.94
N LEU A 128 -3.02 4.39 -20.26
CA LEU A 128 -2.44 4.23 -21.60
C LEU A 128 -1.85 2.83 -21.79
N PRO A 129 -1.91 2.28 -23.02
CA PRO A 129 -1.19 1.07 -23.35
C PRO A 129 0.32 1.30 -23.27
N ALA A 130 1.08 0.26 -22.90
CA ALA A 130 2.55 0.34 -22.73
C ALA A 130 3.27 0.89 -23.97
N SER A 131 2.74 0.66 -25.17
CA SER A 131 3.27 1.18 -26.44
C SER A 131 3.21 2.71 -26.56
N SER A 132 2.33 3.37 -25.81
CA SER A 132 2.17 4.83 -25.83
C SER A 132 2.98 5.53 -24.74
N LEU A 133 3.41 4.82 -23.70
CA LEU A 133 4.19 5.38 -22.59
C LEU A 133 5.53 6.01 -22.99
N PRO A 134 6.27 5.55 -24.03
CA PRO A 134 7.49 6.23 -24.46
C PRO A 134 7.28 7.73 -24.75
N LYS A 135 6.12 8.10 -25.33
CA LYS A 135 5.77 9.51 -25.62
C LYS A 135 5.74 10.40 -24.37
N ILE A 136 5.51 9.82 -23.20
CA ILE A 136 5.48 10.50 -21.91
C ILE A 136 6.85 10.43 -21.25
N VAL A 137 7.44 9.23 -21.21
CA VAL A 137 8.69 8.96 -20.48
C VAL A 137 9.91 9.63 -21.13
N GLU A 138 9.87 9.87 -22.44
CA GLU A 138 10.91 10.62 -23.17
C GLU A 138 10.89 12.12 -22.90
N ASN A 139 9.81 12.65 -22.30
CA ASN A 139 9.75 14.03 -21.85
C ASN A 139 10.70 14.23 -20.66
N GLU A 140 11.93 14.68 -20.93
CA GLU A 140 12.95 14.87 -19.90
C GLU A 140 12.58 15.90 -18.83
N PRO A 141 11.95 17.05 -19.16
CA PRO A 141 11.42 17.96 -18.16
C PRO A 141 10.47 17.30 -17.15
N LEU A 142 9.54 16.47 -17.64
CA LEU A 142 8.61 15.72 -16.80
C LEU A 142 9.34 14.74 -15.88
N MET A 143 10.21 13.90 -16.44
CA MET A 143 10.96 12.92 -15.64
C MET A 143 11.85 13.61 -14.60
N SER A 144 12.48 14.73 -14.96
CA SER A 144 13.26 15.56 -14.04
C SER A 144 12.39 16.11 -12.90
N ALA A 145 11.20 16.63 -13.20
CA ALA A 145 10.27 17.15 -12.21
C ALA A 145 9.78 16.05 -11.25
N LEU A 146 9.42 14.86 -11.75
CA LEU A 146 9.03 13.71 -10.92
C LEU A 146 10.17 13.27 -9.98
N VAL A 147 11.41 13.17 -10.50
CA VAL A 147 12.59 12.87 -9.68
C VAL A 147 12.83 13.94 -8.61
N ARG A 148 12.62 15.22 -8.94
CA ARG A 148 12.75 16.34 -7.99
C ARG A 148 11.74 16.21 -6.85
N ILE A 149 10.47 15.91 -7.16
CA ILE A 149 9.42 15.71 -6.15
C ILE A 149 9.80 14.60 -5.17
N MET A 150 10.30 13.46 -5.68
CA MET A 150 10.76 12.36 -4.84
C MET A 150 11.97 12.72 -3.95
N LYS A 151 12.84 13.63 -4.39
CA LYS A 151 14.01 14.07 -3.61
C LYS A 151 13.67 15.12 -2.55
N GLU A 152 12.82 16.07 -2.89
CA GLU A 152 12.64 17.31 -2.14
C GLU A 152 11.33 17.32 -1.33
N ASP A 153 10.26 16.79 -1.90
CA ASP A 153 8.91 16.88 -1.31
C ASP A 153 8.52 15.62 -0.52
N ALA A 154 9.17 14.48 -0.74
CA ALA A 154 8.76 13.20 -0.16
C ALA A 154 8.68 13.17 1.37
N ARG A 155 9.51 13.95 2.05
CA ARG A 155 9.51 14.03 3.53
C ARG A 155 8.39 14.90 4.09
N ARG A 156 7.86 15.81 3.28
CA ARG A 156 6.86 16.82 3.65
C ARG A 156 5.46 16.40 3.22
N ASN A 157 5.35 15.75 2.06
CA ASN A 157 4.09 15.35 1.47
C ASN A 157 4.19 13.90 0.97
N PHE A 158 3.73 12.97 1.79
CA PHE A 158 3.70 11.56 1.42
C PHE A 158 2.75 11.28 0.25
N ASP A 159 1.64 12.01 0.12
CA ASP A 159 0.68 11.75 -0.95
C ASP A 159 1.32 11.99 -2.33
N LEU A 160 2.09 13.08 -2.47
CA LEU A 160 2.89 13.36 -3.66
C LEU A 160 3.91 12.26 -3.94
N ALA A 161 4.72 11.89 -2.94
CA ALA A 161 5.76 10.89 -3.15
C ALA A 161 5.21 9.47 -3.40
N ILE A 162 4.10 9.11 -2.77
CA ILE A 162 3.42 7.85 -3.05
C ILE A 162 2.93 7.83 -4.50
N GLN A 163 2.28 8.90 -4.98
CA GLN A 163 1.80 8.95 -6.37
C GLN A 163 2.94 8.93 -7.40
N VAL A 164 4.01 9.71 -7.18
CA VAL A 164 5.19 9.65 -8.06
C VAL A 164 5.87 8.28 -7.98
N GLY A 165 5.95 7.69 -6.79
CA GLY A 165 6.41 6.33 -6.61
C GLY A 165 5.59 5.33 -7.42
N GLN A 166 4.25 5.43 -7.40
CA GLN A 166 3.37 4.57 -8.18
C GLN A 166 3.59 4.72 -9.69
N ALA A 167 3.85 5.95 -10.16
CA ALA A 167 4.22 6.18 -11.56
C ALA A 167 5.51 5.42 -11.93
N PHE A 168 6.56 5.50 -11.10
CA PHE A 168 7.79 4.76 -11.33
C PHE A 168 7.64 3.25 -11.15
N TYR A 169 6.80 2.80 -10.22
CA TYR A 169 6.47 1.39 -10.06
C TYR A 169 5.79 0.85 -11.31
N ARG A 170 4.80 1.56 -11.85
CA ARG A 170 4.15 1.21 -13.10
C ARG A 170 5.15 1.05 -14.25
N LEU A 171 6.10 1.97 -14.38
CA LEU A 171 7.16 1.85 -15.38
C LEU A 171 8.07 0.65 -15.14
N SER A 172 8.40 0.35 -13.88
CA SER A 172 9.27 -0.77 -13.52
C SER A 172 8.70 -2.15 -13.87
N GLN A 173 7.39 -2.25 -14.10
CA GLN A 173 6.73 -3.50 -14.51
C GLN A 173 7.04 -3.89 -15.96
N PHE A 174 7.66 -3.01 -16.75
CA PHE A 174 7.99 -3.28 -18.14
C PHE A 174 9.51 -3.18 -18.36
N GLU A 175 10.09 -4.27 -18.87
CA GLU A 175 11.52 -4.38 -19.17
C GLU A 175 12.09 -3.19 -19.99
N PRO A 176 11.41 -2.68 -21.04
CA PRO A 176 11.94 -1.55 -21.82
C PRO A 176 12.22 -0.29 -21.00
N PHE A 177 11.43 -0.03 -19.96
CA PHE A 177 11.57 1.17 -19.13
C PHE A 177 12.60 1.02 -18.01
N LEU A 178 13.10 -0.18 -17.71
CA LEU A 178 14.17 -0.37 -16.71
C LEU A 178 15.44 0.42 -17.06
N THR A 179 15.75 0.56 -18.35
CA THR A 179 16.85 1.40 -18.84
C THR A 179 16.65 2.88 -18.50
N VAL A 180 15.41 3.36 -18.62
CA VAL A 180 15.04 4.73 -18.26
C VAL A 180 15.12 4.94 -16.75
N LEU A 181 14.62 4.00 -15.95
CA LEU A 181 14.73 4.07 -14.48
C LEU A 181 16.19 4.10 -14.01
N SER A 182 17.05 3.32 -14.68
CA SER A 182 18.50 3.34 -14.45
C SER A 182 19.11 4.70 -14.80
N ARG A 183 18.76 5.29 -15.95
CA ARG A 183 19.22 6.62 -16.39
C ARG A 183 18.91 7.70 -15.36
N TRP A 184 17.69 7.70 -14.83
CA TRP A 184 17.22 8.65 -13.82
C TRP A 184 17.61 8.28 -12.39
N LYS A 185 18.36 7.18 -12.21
CA LYS A 185 18.84 6.67 -10.90
C LYS A 185 17.70 6.39 -9.92
N ILE A 186 16.55 5.93 -10.40
CA ILE A 186 15.36 5.69 -9.58
C ILE A 186 15.63 4.64 -8.49
N GLY A 187 16.36 3.55 -8.80
CA GLY A 187 16.73 2.56 -7.79
C GLY A 187 17.59 3.13 -6.64
N LEU A 188 18.52 4.05 -6.93
CA LEU A 188 19.29 4.72 -5.87
C LEU A 188 18.39 5.60 -5.01
N LEU A 189 17.45 6.32 -5.65
CA LEU A 189 16.52 7.20 -4.96
C LEU A 189 15.61 6.41 -4.01
N CYS A 190 15.06 5.28 -4.46
CA CYS A 190 14.23 4.39 -3.63
C CYS A 190 15.01 3.83 -2.44
N LEU A 191 16.25 3.36 -2.64
CA LEU A 191 17.09 2.89 -1.54
C LEU A 191 17.31 3.98 -0.47
N GLN A 192 17.64 5.20 -0.90
CA GLN A 192 17.87 6.32 0.01
C GLN A 192 16.60 6.74 0.75
N LEU A 193 15.45 6.74 0.08
CA LEU A 193 14.17 7.08 0.70
C LEU A 193 13.77 6.05 1.76
N VAL A 194 13.86 4.75 1.45
CA VAL A 194 13.53 3.70 2.43
C VAL A 194 14.46 3.80 3.65
N GLU A 195 15.77 3.95 3.43
CA GLU A 195 16.72 4.10 4.53
C GLU A 195 16.37 5.30 5.46
N GLN A 196 16.01 6.44 4.86
CA GLN A 196 15.66 7.64 5.61
C GLN A 196 14.34 7.50 6.38
N GLU A 197 13.32 6.92 5.76
CA GLU A 197 12.01 6.73 6.39
C GLU A 197 12.06 5.72 7.54
N LEU A 198 12.82 4.63 7.38
CA LEU A 198 13.04 3.66 8.47
C LEU A 198 13.72 4.30 9.68
N LYS A 199 14.79 5.08 9.46
CA LYS A 199 15.48 5.82 10.55
C LYS A 199 14.56 6.76 11.31
N ARG A 200 13.63 7.41 10.61
CA ARG A 200 12.67 8.34 11.22
C ARG A 200 11.51 7.61 11.92
N SER A 201 11.17 6.40 11.48
CA SER A 201 10.01 5.65 11.96
C SER A 201 10.08 5.31 13.45
N GLU A 202 11.26 4.95 13.97
CA GLU A 202 11.43 4.66 15.40
C GLU A 202 11.04 5.85 16.29
N VAL A 203 11.49 7.05 15.93
CA VAL A 203 11.19 8.29 16.66
C VAL A 203 9.69 8.59 16.60
N TRP A 204 9.07 8.37 15.45
CA TRP A 204 7.65 8.65 15.25
C TRP A 204 6.77 7.67 16.04
N ARG A 205 7.10 6.38 16.05
CA ARG A 205 6.35 5.39 16.83
C ARG A 205 6.41 5.67 18.33
N LYS A 206 7.58 6.00 18.87
CA LYS A 206 7.72 6.41 20.28
C LYS A 206 6.83 7.62 20.59
N LYS A 207 6.86 8.63 19.71
CA LYS A 207 6.01 9.82 19.84
C LYS A 207 4.51 9.47 19.85
N VAL A 208 4.04 8.55 19.02
CA VAL A 208 2.64 8.11 19.01
C VAL A 208 2.22 7.47 20.34
N GLN A 209 3.11 6.67 20.94
CA GLN A 209 2.85 6.02 22.23
C GLN A 209 2.76 7.03 23.38
N GLU A 210 3.58 8.08 23.34
CA GLU A 210 3.63 9.14 24.36
C GLU A 210 2.48 10.15 24.26
N LEU A 211 1.87 10.32 23.08
CA LEU A 211 0.77 11.25 22.87
C LEU A 211 -0.49 10.80 23.60
N THR A 212 -1.04 11.66 24.46
CA THR A 212 -2.32 11.42 25.17
C THR A 212 -3.54 11.97 24.43
N ASP A 213 -3.35 13.00 23.59
CA ASP A 213 -4.41 13.58 22.77
C ASP A 213 -4.80 12.65 21.61
N SER A 214 -6.08 12.29 21.55
CA SER A 214 -6.64 11.35 20.58
C SER A 214 -6.53 11.86 19.14
N ASN A 215 -6.75 13.15 18.90
CA ASN A 215 -6.70 13.71 17.55
C ASN A 215 -5.27 13.76 17.01
N SER A 216 -4.32 14.22 17.82
CA SER A 216 -2.90 14.21 17.48
C SER A 216 -2.41 12.80 17.22
N ARG A 217 -2.76 11.83 18.08
CA ARG A 217 -2.39 10.42 17.91
C ARG A 217 -2.86 9.88 16.55
N ARG A 218 -4.14 10.09 16.20
CA ARG A 218 -4.71 9.67 14.90
C ARG A 218 -3.99 10.28 13.70
N ASN A 219 -3.59 11.55 13.79
CA ASN A 219 -2.84 12.20 12.70
C ASN A 219 -1.46 11.56 12.50
N TRP A 220 -0.76 11.24 13.58
CA TRP A 220 0.53 10.54 13.50
C TRP A 220 0.39 9.09 13.04
N GLU A 221 -0.65 8.38 13.48
CA GLU A 221 -0.99 7.05 12.97
C GLU A 221 -1.26 7.08 11.46
N SER A 222 -2.01 8.08 10.98
CA SER A 222 -2.23 8.29 9.54
C SER A 222 -0.92 8.56 8.79
N ALA A 223 0.01 9.35 9.37
CA ALA A 223 1.32 9.59 8.78
C ALA A 223 2.18 8.32 8.72
N LEU A 224 2.12 7.45 9.74
CA LEU A 224 2.80 6.14 9.75
C LEU A 224 2.25 5.21 8.67
N ILE A 225 0.93 5.19 8.45
CA ILE A 225 0.32 4.43 7.35
C ILE A 225 0.87 4.91 5.99
N LYS A 226 0.93 6.23 5.78
CA LYS A 226 1.48 6.80 4.54
C LYS A 226 2.98 6.52 4.37
N GLN A 227 3.73 6.53 5.47
CA GLN A 227 5.13 6.12 5.46
C GLN A 227 5.29 4.67 4.99
N ASP A 228 4.51 3.74 5.55
CA ASP A 228 4.55 2.32 5.15
C ASP A 228 4.18 2.14 3.67
N LEU A 229 3.21 2.90 3.16
CA LEU A 229 2.87 2.89 1.73
C LEU A 229 4.03 3.38 0.85
N LEU A 230 4.68 4.48 1.22
CA LEU A 230 5.83 4.99 0.47
C LEU A 230 6.98 3.97 0.44
N ILE A 231 7.29 3.38 1.60
CA ILE A 231 8.31 2.33 1.71
C ILE A 231 7.95 1.13 0.83
N THR A 232 6.68 0.69 0.88
CA THR A 232 6.17 -0.44 0.07
C THR A 232 6.40 -0.20 -1.42
N VAL A 233 5.99 0.97 -1.92
CA VAL A 233 6.13 1.31 -3.34
C VAL A 233 7.61 1.39 -3.76
N CYS A 234 8.46 1.96 -2.90
CA CYS A 234 9.90 2.00 -3.16
C CYS A 234 10.50 0.59 -3.23
N LEU A 235 10.12 -0.32 -2.33
CA LEU A 235 10.59 -1.71 -2.34
C LEU A 235 10.07 -2.49 -3.54
N GLN A 236 8.84 -2.26 -3.99
CA GLN A 236 8.31 -2.86 -5.21
C GLN A 236 9.09 -2.44 -6.46
N ILE A 237 9.46 -1.16 -6.57
CA ILE A 237 10.34 -0.67 -7.65
C ILE A 237 11.70 -1.39 -7.59
N LEU A 238 12.30 -1.47 -6.39
CA LEU A 238 13.60 -2.10 -6.20
C LEU A 238 13.57 -3.59 -6.53
N LEU A 239 12.49 -4.28 -6.16
CA LEU A 239 12.26 -5.68 -6.48
C LEU A 239 12.31 -5.90 -8.00
N ASN A 240 11.52 -5.13 -8.76
CA ASN A 240 11.48 -5.25 -10.21
C ASN A 240 12.84 -4.90 -10.85
N ILE A 241 13.54 -3.87 -10.37
CA ILE A 241 14.88 -3.53 -10.87
C ILE A 241 15.91 -4.61 -10.50
N SER A 242 15.72 -5.34 -9.39
CA SER A 242 16.64 -6.38 -8.92
C SER A 242 16.59 -7.68 -9.73
N GLU A 243 15.64 -7.83 -10.64
CA GLU A 243 15.63 -8.96 -11.58
C GLU A 243 16.88 -8.98 -12.48
N ASP A 244 17.49 -7.81 -12.75
CA ASP A 244 18.80 -7.72 -13.38
C ASP A 244 19.93 -7.89 -12.34
N LEU A 245 20.72 -8.95 -12.51
CA LEU A 245 21.83 -9.32 -11.64
C LEU A 245 22.84 -8.17 -11.45
N ARG A 246 23.08 -7.33 -12.46
CA ARG A 246 24.01 -6.19 -12.32
C ARG A 246 23.45 -5.12 -11.38
N SER A 247 22.15 -4.86 -11.49
CA SER A 247 21.44 -3.91 -10.65
C SER A 247 21.31 -4.43 -9.22
N GLU A 248 20.96 -5.70 -9.04
CA GLU A 248 20.96 -6.39 -7.75
C GLU A 248 22.30 -6.24 -7.02
N ASN A 249 23.41 -6.58 -7.67
CA ASN A 249 24.76 -6.43 -7.10
C ASN A 249 25.08 -5.00 -6.67
N LYS A 250 24.61 -3.99 -7.42
CA LYS A 250 24.76 -2.58 -7.04
C LYS A 250 23.93 -2.22 -5.81
N MET A 251 22.72 -2.77 -5.68
CA MET A 251 21.87 -2.57 -4.50
C MET A 251 22.45 -3.24 -3.26
N GLN A 252 22.95 -4.47 -3.38
CA GLN A 252 23.58 -5.19 -2.27
C GLN A 252 24.81 -4.44 -1.73
N ARG A 253 25.67 -3.89 -2.61
CA ARG A 253 26.80 -3.03 -2.21
C ARG A 253 26.37 -1.75 -1.50
N LYS A 254 25.12 -1.34 -1.64
CA LYS A 254 24.51 -0.19 -0.96
C LYS A 254 23.73 -0.58 0.30
N GLY A 255 23.86 -1.82 0.77
CA GLY A 255 23.27 -2.26 2.03
C GLY A 255 21.80 -2.69 1.91
N LEU A 256 21.36 -3.15 0.74
CA LEU A 256 19.98 -3.63 0.53
C LEU A 256 19.55 -4.64 1.62
N LEU A 257 20.40 -5.62 1.95
CA LEU A 257 20.08 -6.64 2.97
C LEU A 257 19.76 -6.03 4.34
N LEU A 258 20.63 -5.15 4.83
CA LEU A 258 20.44 -4.47 6.11
C LEU A 258 19.16 -3.64 6.10
N LEU A 259 18.87 -2.99 4.99
CA LEU A 259 17.67 -2.19 4.81
C LEU A 259 16.39 -3.06 4.82
N LEU A 260 16.40 -4.23 4.18
CA LEU A 260 15.29 -5.19 4.22
C LEU A 260 15.07 -5.75 5.63
N PHE A 261 16.14 -6.12 6.34
CA PHE A 261 16.04 -6.57 7.74
C PHE A 261 15.46 -5.49 8.65
N ASN A 262 15.98 -4.26 8.57
CA ASN A 262 15.46 -3.15 9.35
C ASN A 262 13.99 -2.86 9.01
N ALA A 263 13.59 -2.95 7.75
CA ALA A 263 12.19 -2.80 7.37
C ALA A 263 11.30 -3.91 7.96
N LEU A 264 11.81 -5.14 8.01
CA LEU A 264 11.09 -6.30 8.53
C LEU A 264 10.86 -6.22 10.04
N GLU A 265 11.87 -5.82 10.81
CA GLU A 265 11.77 -5.67 12.28
C GLU A 265 10.76 -4.61 12.70
N HIS A 266 10.46 -3.68 11.80
CA HIS A 266 9.76 -2.46 12.10
C HIS A 266 8.41 -2.34 11.40
N SER A 267 8.13 -3.20 10.42
CA SER A 267 6.88 -3.19 9.68
C SER A 267 5.72 -3.75 10.52
N SER A 268 4.74 -2.90 10.80
CA SER A 268 3.39 -3.33 11.22
C SER A 268 2.44 -3.55 10.05
N SER A 269 2.82 -3.11 8.85
CA SER A 269 2.00 -3.23 7.65
C SER A 269 2.18 -4.60 7.00
N SER A 270 1.06 -5.29 6.82
CA SER A 270 1.06 -6.60 6.14
C SER A 270 1.41 -6.53 4.66
N GLN A 271 1.06 -5.44 4.00
CA GLN A 271 1.43 -5.23 2.60
C GLN A 271 2.96 -5.07 2.49
N LEU A 272 3.56 -4.27 3.38
CA LEU A 272 5.00 -4.11 3.46
C LEU A 272 5.68 -5.44 3.81
N PHE A 273 5.13 -6.20 4.75
CA PHE A 273 5.64 -7.53 5.09
C PHE A 273 5.60 -8.50 3.91
N SER A 274 4.52 -8.50 3.11
CA SER A 274 4.37 -9.33 1.92
C SER A 274 5.45 -8.98 0.87
N VAL A 275 5.62 -7.69 0.57
CA VAL A 275 6.66 -7.22 -0.35
C VAL A 275 8.06 -7.56 0.15
N LEU A 276 8.33 -7.38 1.44
CA LEU A 276 9.62 -7.73 2.05
C LEU A 276 9.89 -9.23 1.97
N SER A 277 8.91 -10.06 2.30
CA SER A 277 9.05 -11.52 2.25
C SER A 277 9.35 -11.97 0.82
N HIS A 278 8.58 -11.46 -0.15
CA HIS A 278 8.79 -11.78 -1.56
C HIS A 278 10.16 -11.29 -2.07
N PHE A 279 10.61 -10.11 -1.65
CA PHE A 279 11.93 -9.61 -2.01
C PHE A 279 13.04 -10.49 -1.43
N MET A 280 12.94 -10.87 -0.16
CA MET A 280 13.91 -11.74 0.50
C MET A 280 13.97 -13.13 -0.15
N GLU A 281 12.81 -13.70 -0.50
CA GLU A 281 12.72 -14.96 -1.27
C GLU A 281 13.41 -14.85 -2.63
N ASN A 282 13.16 -13.77 -3.38
CA ASN A 282 13.83 -13.53 -4.67
C ASN A 282 15.34 -13.38 -4.52
N GLN A 283 15.82 -12.79 -3.42
CA GLN A 283 17.24 -12.71 -3.09
C GLN A 283 17.82 -14.06 -2.61
N LYS A 284 17.03 -15.14 -2.57
CA LYS A 284 17.39 -16.47 -2.03
C LYS A 284 17.84 -16.43 -0.56
N ILE A 285 17.33 -15.47 0.21
CA ILE A 285 17.61 -15.36 1.64
C ILE A 285 16.53 -16.15 2.37
N ILE A 286 16.93 -17.25 3.02
CA ILE A 286 16.02 -18.07 3.81
C ILE A 286 15.73 -17.35 5.13
N MET A 287 14.47 -16.97 5.37
CA MET A 287 14.04 -16.50 6.70
C MET A 287 13.84 -17.69 7.64
N ILE A 288 14.64 -17.76 8.71
CA ILE A 288 14.27 -18.52 9.91
C ILE A 288 13.84 -17.49 10.94
N LYS A 289 12.52 -17.36 11.14
CA LYS A 289 11.97 -16.58 12.24
C LYS A 289 12.06 -17.46 13.49
N ILE A 290 13.02 -17.16 14.37
CA ILE A 290 13.17 -17.81 15.69
C ILE A 290 12.22 -17.15 16.68
#